data_AF-A0A7L0N790-F1
#
_entry.id   AF-A0A7L0N790-F1
#
_cell.length_a   1.000
_cell.length_b   1.000
_cell.length_c   1.000
_cell.angle_alpha   90.00
_cell.angle_beta   90.00
_cell.angle_gamma   90.00
#
_symmetry.space_group_name_H-M   'P 1'
#
loop_
_entity.id
_entity.type
_entity.pdbx_description
1 polymer ?
#
loop_
_entity_poly.entity_id
_entity_poly.type
_entity_poly.pdbx_seq_one_letter_code
_entity_poly.pdbx_strand_id
1 'polypeptide(L)'
;LTTQPGPSEPPKPLEPPVLPLWQRAAVVGAALGAAGAAWLSLREEKERRRRQRRLRDLRALSLGQTDFELQDTAGTPRRRADLLGRWVLLYFGFTHCPDVCPEQLERLCDTVRLLEADPALPPVQPLFVTVDPARDDAAALGRYLGEFHPRLQGLTGTPEQVRAAAAAFRIYVSAGAPDEDGDYVVDHSVLTFLLDPDGLVRDCYGRARTAEELAGSVRRHMESYEPLPP
;
A
#
# COMPACT_ATOMS: atom_id res chain seq x y z
N LEU A 1 67.70 -20.12 -77.12
CA LEU A 1 66.25 -19.83 -77.11
C LEU A 1 65.79 -19.97 -75.67
N THR A 2 65.74 -18.85 -74.96
CA THR A 2 65.36 -18.78 -73.54
C THR A 2 63.91 -18.33 -73.49
N THR A 3 62.99 -19.18 -73.04
CA THR A 3 61.58 -18.83 -72.84
C THR A 3 61.34 -18.49 -71.37
N GLN A 4 60.97 -17.24 -71.11
CA GLN A 4 60.46 -16.73 -69.83
C GLN A 4 59.04 -17.28 -69.56
N PRO A 5 58.66 -17.59 -68.31
CA PRO A 5 57.26 -17.85 -67.96
C PRO A 5 56.50 -16.54 -67.76
N GLY A 6 55.26 -16.48 -68.28
CA GLY A 6 54.35 -15.32 -68.14
C GLY A 6 53.76 -15.16 -66.73
N PRO A 7 53.14 -14.01 -66.43
CA PRO A 7 52.79 -13.60 -65.07
C PRO A 7 51.61 -14.41 -64.49
N SER A 8 51.72 -14.77 -63.22
CA SER A 8 50.67 -15.45 -62.44
C SER A 8 49.47 -14.54 -62.18
N GLU A 9 48.28 -15.06 -62.44
CA GLU A 9 46.98 -14.42 -62.20
C GLU A 9 46.76 -14.08 -60.70
N PRO A 10 46.17 -12.93 -60.35
CA PRO A 10 45.99 -12.56 -58.94
C PRO A 10 44.92 -13.44 -58.26
N PRO A 11 45.08 -13.76 -56.96
CA PRO A 11 44.14 -14.63 -56.25
C PRO A 11 42.77 -13.96 -56.09
N LYS A 12 41.70 -14.73 -56.33
CA LYS A 12 40.31 -14.32 -56.18
C LYS A 12 40.05 -13.82 -54.74
N PRO A 13 39.31 -12.71 -54.54
CA PRO A 13 38.94 -12.27 -53.20
C PRO A 13 38.09 -13.34 -52.52
N LEU A 14 38.47 -13.73 -51.29
CA LEU A 14 37.67 -14.62 -50.47
C LEU A 14 36.38 -13.89 -50.06
N GLU A 15 35.25 -14.30 -50.64
CA GLU A 15 33.94 -13.85 -50.18
C GLU A 15 33.73 -14.30 -48.73
N PRO A 16 33.24 -13.42 -47.84
CA PRO A 16 33.02 -13.80 -46.46
C PRO A 16 31.93 -14.88 -46.40
N PRO A 17 32.09 -15.90 -45.54
CA PRO A 17 31.11 -16.97 -45.44
C PRO A 17 29.75 -16.39 -45.01
N VAL A 18 28.76 -16.48 -45.90
CA VAL A 18 27.37 -16.13 -45.62
C VAL A 18 26.74 -17.24 -44.79
N LEU A 19 26.45 -16.93 -43.52
CA LEU A 19 25.80 -17.88 -42.61
C LEU A 19 24.44 -18.33 -43.16
N PRO A 20 24.08 -19.62 -43.05
CA PRO A 20 22.77 -20.13 -43.43
C PRO A 20 21.65 -19.45 -42.63
N LEU A 21 20.47 -19.31 -43.26
CA LEU A 21 19.32 -18.55 -42.72
C LEU A 21 18.90 -18.97 -41.30
N TRP A 22 19.01 -20.27 -40.96
CA TRP A 22 18.66 -20.76 -39.63
C TRP A 22 19.62 -20.26 -38.53
N GLN A 23 20.91 -20.08 -38.83
CA GLN A 23 21.89 -19.51 -37.89
C GLN A 23 21.61 -18.02 -37.67
N ARG A 24 21.26 -17.29 -38.73
CA ARG A 24 20.83 -15.88 -38.61
C ARG A 24 19.57 -15.76 -37.74
N ALA A 25 18.58 -16.62 -37.97
CA ALA A 25 17.37 -16.66 -37.15
C ALA A 25 17.68 -16.99 -35.68
N ALA A 26 18.58 -17.94 -35.41
CA ALA A 26 19.01 -18.28 -34.05
C ALA A 26 19.69 -17.11 -33.33
N VAL A 27 20.59 -16.37 -34.02
CA VAL A 27 21.26 -15.19 -33.45
C VAL A 27 20.26 -14.09 -33.13
N VAL A 28 19.31 -13.81 -34.03
CA VAL A 28 18.26 -12.81 -33.79
C VAL A 28 17.36 -13.22 -32.62
N GLY A 29 16.95 -14.50 -32.57
CA GLY A 29 16.15 -15.03 -31.46
C GLY A 29 16.85 -14.91 -30.11
N ALA A 30 18.13 -15.24 -30.03
CA ALA A 30 18.94 -15.10 -28.83
C ALA A 30 19.08 -13.62 -28.41
N ALA A 31 19.32 -12.71 -29.36
CA ALA A 31 19.43 -11.28 -29.09
C ALA A 31 18.11 -10.68 -28.58
N LEU A 32 16.98 -11.06 -29.18
CA LEU A 32 15.64 -10.64 -28.71
C LEU A 32 15.32 -11.22 -27.34
N GLY A 33 15.68 -12.49 -27.08
CA GLY A 33 15.52 -13.11 -25.76
C GLY A 33 16.34 -12.41 -24.67
N ALA A 34 17.60 -12.10 -24.95
CA ALA A 34 18.47 -11.37 -24.04
C ALA A 34 17.97 -9.94 -23.78
N ALA A 35 17.52 -9.23 -24.82
CA ALA A 35 16.94 -7.90 -24.69
C ALA A 35 15.63 -7.92 -23.88
N GLY A 36 14.77 -8.93 -24.11
CA GLY A 36 13.54 -9.14 -23.35
C GLY A 36 13.81 -9.42 -21.86
N ALA A 37 14.76 -10.31 -21.57
CA ALA A 37 15.17 -10.62 -20.19
C ALA A 37 15.79 -9.40 -19.49
N ALA A 38 16.64 -8.64 -20.19
CA ALA A 38 17.19 -7.39 -19.67
C ALA A 38 16.11 -6.34 -19.41
N TRP A 39 15.12 -6.19 -20.30
CA TRP A 39 14.00 -5.28 -20.13
C TRP A 39 13.14 -5.66 -18.91
N LEU A 40 12.82 -6.95 -18.73
CA LEU A 40 12.09 -7.44 -17.55
C LEU A 40 12.88 -7.18 -16.25
N SER A 41 14.17 -7.47 -16.25
CA SER A 41 15.04 -7.25 -15.08
C SER A 41 15.12 -5.76 -14.72
N LEU A 42 15.30 -4.88 -15.72
CA LEU A 42 15.30 -3.43 -15.52
C LEU A 42 13.95 -2.91 -15.01
N ARG A 43 12.85 -3.51 -15.46
CA ARG A 43 11.50 -3.17 -15.00
C ARG A 43 11.30 -3.54 -13.52
N GLU A 44 11.67 -4.75 -13.12
CA GLU A 44 11.61 -5.20 -11.72
C GLU A 44 12.50 -4.36 -10.82
N GLU A 45 13.74 -4.07 -11.23
CA GLU A 45 14.64 -3.19 -10.47
C GLU A 45 14.07 -1.78 -10.30
N LYS A 46 13.46 -1.23 -11.34
CA LYS A 46 12.82 0.09 -11.29
C LYS A 46 11.63 0.09 -10.33
N GLU A 47 10.83 -0.96 -10.31
CA GLU A 47 9.72 -1.13 -9.37
C GLU A 47 10.21 -1.27 -7.92
N ARG A 48 11.25 -2.08 -7.69
CA ARG A 48 11.91 -2.21 -6.36
C ARG A 48 12.45 -0.88 -5.87
N ARG A 49 13.18 -0.13 -6.71
CA ARG A 49 13.72 1.20 -6.38
C ARG A 49 12.60 2.19 -6.06
N ARG A 50 11.49 2.18 -6.81
CA ARG A 50 10.32 3.03 -6.54
C ARG A 50 9.68 2.69 -5.20
N ARG A 51 9.51 1.40 -4.89
CA ARG A 51 8.96 0.93 -3.62
C ARG A 51 9.85 1.33 -2.44
N GLN A 52 11.16 1.13 -2.54
CA GLN A 52 12.12 1.55 -1.51
C GLN A 52 12.10 3.06 -1.28
N ARG A 53 12.02 3.87 -2.35
CA ARG A 53 11.87 5.33 -2.23
C ARG A 53 10.57 5.70 -1.52
N ARG A 54 9.44 5.14 -1.94
CA ARG A 54 8.13 5.40 -1.30
C ARG A 54 8.14 5.05 0.19
N LEU A 55 8.69 3.89 0.57
CA LEU A 55 8.83 3.50 1.97
C LEU A 55 9.74 4.46 2.75
N ARG A 56 10.86 4.88 2.15
CA ARG A 56 11.77 5.88 2.75
C ARG A 56 11.06 7.21 2.95
N ASP A 57 10.28 7.66 1.97
CA ASP A 57 9.55 8.92 2.04
C ASP A 57 8.45 8.86 3.12
N LEU A 58 7.70 7.76 3.19
CA LEU A 58 6.70 7.54 4.26
C LEU A 58 7.34 7.53 5.65
N ARG A 59 8.49 6.86 5.80
CA ARG A 59 9.28 6.88 7.05
C ARG A 59 9.80 8.29 7.37
N ALA A 60 10.28 9.03 6.37
CA ALA A 60 10.77 10.39 6.55
C ALA A 60 9.66 11.35 6.99
N LEU A 61 8.41 11.09 6.60
CA LEU A 61 7.25 11.87 7.04
C LEU A 61 6.83 11.60 8.49
N SER A 62 7.43 10.59 9.14
CA SER A 62 7.13 10.14 10.52
C SER A 62 5.63 9.84 10.74
N LEU A 63 4.95 9.35 9.69
CA LEU A 63 3.51 9.07 9.74
C LEU A 63 3.21 7.97 10.76
N GLY A 64 2.28 8.26 11.68
CA GLY A 64 1.88 7.35 12.74
C GLY A 64 2.98 7.07 13.76
N GLN A 65 4.08 7.83 13.76
CA GLN A 65 5.18 7.67 14.74
C GLN A 65 5.02 8.54 15.99
N THR A 66 4.13 9.54 15.94
CA THR A 66 3.76 10.30 17.13
C THR A 66 2.85 9.45 18.00
N ASP A 67 3.13 9.43 19.31
CA ASP A 67 2.25 8.78 20.26
C ASP A 67 0.88 9.47 20.31
N PHE A 68 -0.17 8.65 20.41
CA PHE A 68 -1.51 9.08 20.67
C PHE A 68 -2.12 8.19 21.75
N GLU A 69 -3.09 8.74 22.45
CA GLU A 69 -3.87 8.05 23.47
C GLU A 69 -5.35 8.31 23.18
N LEU A 70 -6.06 7.23 22.90
CA LEU A 70 -7.49 7.19 22.64
C LEU A 70 -8.11 6.17 23.60
N GLN A 71 -9.39 5.91 23.44
CA GLN A 71 -10.10 4.82 24.12
C GLN A 71 -10.87 4.01 23.09
N ASP A 72 -11.02 2.71 23.35
CA ASP A 72 -11.91 1.87 22.56
C ASP A 72 -13.38 2.02 22.97
N THR A 73 -14.26 1.32 22.25
CA THR A 73 -15.71 1.30 22.50
C THR A 73 -16.10 0.68 23.85
N ALA A 74 -15.18 -0.03 24.52
CA ALA A 74 -15.36 -0.54 25.87
C ALA A 74 -14.83 0.43 26.96
N GLY A 75 -14.33 1.60 26.56
CA GLY A 75 -13.73 2.59 27.46
C GLY A 75 -12.31 2.25 27.90
N THR A 76 -11.67 1.26 27.27
CA THR A 76 -10.29 0.89 27.59
C THR A 76 -9.34 1.86 26.89
N PRO A 77 -8.37 2.49 27.59
CA PRO A 77 -7.34 3.29 26.96
C PRO A 77 -6.54 2.49 25.93
N ARG A 78 -6.31 3.08 24.77
CA ARG A 78 -5.53 2.53 23.66
C ARG A 78 -4.46 3.51 23.25
N ARG A 79 -3.22 3.03 23.21
CA ARG A 79 -2.03 3.76 22.79
C ARG A 79 -1.53 3.21 21.47
N ARG A 80 -0.69 3.99 20.79
CA ARG A 80 0.07 3.51 19.63
C ARG A 80 0.80 2.19 19.89
N ALA A 81 1.39 2.02 21.09
CA ALA A 81 2.12 0.81 21.47
C ALA A 81 1.26 -0.47 21.42
N ASP A 82 -0.06 -0.37 21.60
CA ASP A 82 -0.98 -1.51 21.54
C ASP A 82 -1.16 -2.05 20.11
N LEU A 83 -0.74 -1.28 19.10
CA LEU A 83 -0.77 -1.67 17.69
C LEU A 83 0.46 -2.49 17.26
N LEU A 84 1.50 -2.54 18.09
CA LEU A 84 2.73 -3.29 17.79
C LEU A 84 2.47 -4.81 17.76
N GLY A 85 3.25 -5.51 16.95
CA GLY A 85 3.15 -6.95 16.74
C GLY A 85 1.98 -7.38 15.86
N ARG A 86 1.23 -6.45 15.26
CA ARG A 86 0.04 -6.73 14.45
C ARG A 86 0.08 -5.96 13.14
N TRP A 87 -0.51 -6.55 12.10
CA TRP A 87 -0.87 -5.81 10.90
C TRP A 87 -2.16 -5.05 11.17
N VAL A 88 -2.19 -3.75 10.87
CA VAL A 88 -3.36 -2.89 11.12
C VAL A 88 -3.76 -2.19 9.84
N LEU A 89 -5.04 -2.27 9.50
CA LEU A 89 -5.67 -1.41 8.49
C LEU A 89 -6.43 -0.32 9.23
N LEU A 90 -5.91 0.89 9.19
CA LEU A 90 -6.42 2.04 9.93
C LEU A 90 -7.16 2.99 9.01
N TYR A 91 -8.40 3.34 9.37
CA TYR A 91 -9.21 4.34 8.66
C TYR A 91 -9.72 5.41 9.64
N PHE A 92 -9.67 6.67 9.20
CA PHE A 92 -10.26 7.80 9.92
C PHE A 92 -11.60 8.17 9.28
N GLY A 93 -12.65 8.31 10.08
CA GLY A 93 -13.99 8.65 9.60
C GLY A 93 -14.90 9.12 10.73
N PHE A 94 -16.19 9.26 10.48
CA PHE A 94 -17.18 9.58 11.52
C PHE A 94 -18.51 8.90 11.20
N THR A 95 -19.33 8.63 12.22
CA THR A 95 -20.53 7.80 12.05
C THR A 95 -21.68 8.50 11.30
N HIS A 96 -21.68 9.84 11.29
CA HIS A 96 -22.72 10.68 10.68
C HIS A 96 -22.40 11.06 9.22
N CYS A 97 -21.48 10.36 8.56
CA CYS A 97 -21.17 10.63 7.15
C CYS A 97 -22.23 10.00 6.24
N PRO A 98 -22.88 10.76 5.34
CA PRO A 98 -24.03 10.26 4.58
C PRO A 98 -23.68 9.14 3.60
N ASP A 99 -22.50 9.20 2.96
CA ASP A 99 -22.17 8.30 1.85
C ASP A 99 -20.76 7.70 1.92
N VAL A 100 -19.73 8.53 2.14
CA VAL A 100 -18.34 8.11 1.89
C VAL A 100 -17.80 7.18 2.97
N CYS A 101 -18.02 7.49 4.26
CA CYS A 101 -17.47 6.64 5.33
C CYS A 101 -18.03 5.22 5.34
N PRO A 102 -19.36 5.00 5.20
CA PRO A 102 -19.92 3.64 5.10
C PRO A 102 -19.29 2.84 3.95
N GLU A 103 -19.17 3.44 2.75
CA GLU A 103 -18.56 2.80 1.58
C GLU A 103 -17.10 2.37 1.85
N GLN A 104 -16.31 3.25 2.48
CA GLN A 104 -14.91 2.94 2.79
C GLN A 104 -14.79 1.88 3.89
N LEU A 105 -15.67 1.92 4.89
CA LEU A 105 -15.65 1.00 6.01
C LEU A 105 -16.06 -0.42 5.58
N GLU A 106 -17.07 -0.53 4.72
CA GLU A 106 -17.47 -1.82 4.13
C GLU A 106 -16.31 -2.42 3.33
N ARG A 107 -15.66 -1.62 2.49
CA ARG A 107 -14.49 -2.06 1.72
C ARG A 107 -13.31 -2.49 2.61
N LEU A 108 -13.06 -1.78 3.71
CA LEU A 108 -12.06 -2.16 4.70
C LEU A 108 -12.39 -3.55 5.28
N CYS A 109 -13.65 -3.78 5.64
CA CYS A 109 -14.11 -5.04 6.19
C CYS A 109 -14.02 -6.18 5.17
N ASP A 110 -14.40 -5.94 3.92
CA ASP A 110 -14.27 -6.92 2.83
C ASP A 110 -12.80 -7.28 2.56
N THR A 111 -11.91 -6.28 2.60
CA THR A 111 -10.46 -6.52 2.52
C THR A 111 -10.02 -7.49 3.62
N VAL A 112 -10.46 -7.27 4.86
CA VAL A 112 -10.11 -8.14 5.99
C VAL A 112 -10.68 -9.55 5.79
N ARG A 113 -11.95 -9.69 5.39
CA ARG A 113 -12.56 -11.00 5.08
C ARG A 113 -11.78 -11.77 4.02
N LEU A 114 -11.35 -11.09 2.96
CA LEU A 114 -10.52 -11.69 1.90
C LEU A 114 -9.17 -12.19 2.42
N LEU A 115 -8.57 -11.48 3.38
CA LEU A 115 -7.31 -11.87 3.99
C LEU A 115 -7.51 -13.03 4.99
N GLU A 116 -8.59 -13.01 5.77
CA GLU A 116 -8.95 -14.08 6.71
C GLU A 116 -9.29 -15.41 6.04
N ALA A 117 -9.75 -15.36 4.78
CA ALA A 117 -9.99 -16.56 3.98
C ALA A 117 -8.72 -17.40 3.73
N ASP A 118 -7.53 -16.81 3.91
CA ASP A 118 -6.25 -17.51 3.85
C ASP A 118 -5.65 -17.66 5.27
N PRO A 119 -5.78 -18.85 5.90
CA PRO A 119 -5.31 -19.07 7.26
C PRO A 119 -3.79 -19.07 7.40
N ALA A 120 -3.03 -19.07 6.30
CA ALA A 120 -1.58 -18.95 6.35
C ALA A 120 -1.12 -17.50 6.60
N LEU A 121 -1.98 -16.51 6.38
CA LEU A 121 -1.66 -15.10 6.59
C LEU A 121 -1.80 -14.72 8.07
N PRO A 122 -0.93 -13.82 8.57
CA PRO A 122 -1.11 -13.25 9.89
C PRO A 122 -2.41 -12.42 9.93
N PRO A 123 -3.12 -12.40 11.07
CA PRO A 123 -4.38 -11.70 11.19
C PRO A 123 -4.19 -10.18 11.04
N VAL A 124 -5.12 -9.55 10.34
CA VAL A 124 -5.18 -8.09 10.21
C VAL A 124 -6.21 -7.53 11.18
N GLN A 125 -5.84 -6.47 11.89
CA GLN A 125 -6.73 -5.70 12.75
C GLN A 125 -7.32 -4.53 11.96
N PRO A 126 -8.62 -4.55 11.60
CA PRO A 126 -9.29 -3.35 11.13
C PRO A 126 -9.51 -2.38 12.30
N LEU A 127 -9.08 -1.13 12.11
CA LEU A 127 -9.15 -0.07 13.11
C LEU A 127 -9.82 1.16 12.52
N PHE A 128 -10.89 1.62 13.17
CA PHE A 128 -11.59 2.85 12.84
C PHE A 128 -11.30 3.89 13.94
N VAL A 129 -10.87 5.08 13.55
CA VAL A 129 -10.66 6.21 14.47
C VAL A 129 -11.65 7.31 14.10
N THR A 130 -12.49 7.71 15.05
CA THR A 130 -13.42 8.83 14.78
C THR A 130 -12.64 10.15 14.61
N VAL A 131 -13.12 11.01 13.71
CA VAL A 131 -12.69 12.42 13.59
C VAL A 131 -13.68 13.39 14.25
N ASP A 132 -14.80 12.89 14.77
CA ASP A 132 -15.88 13.69 15.36
C ASP A 132 -16.34 13.15 16.73
N PRO A 133 -15.49 13.28 17.77
CA PRO A 133 -15.79 12.74 19.10
C PRO A 133 -16.96 13.44 19.81
N ALA A 134 -17.46 14.58 19.28
CA ALA A 134 -18.61 15.26 19.85
C ALA A 134 -19.92 14.48 19.63
N ARG A 135 -20.01 13.73 18.52
CA ARG A 135 -21.17 12.88 18.17
C ARG A 135 -20.86 11.39 18.29
N ASP A 136 -19.59 11.00 18.11
CA ASP A 136 -19.14 9.61 18.13
C ASP A 136 -18.58 9.21 19.51
N ASP A 137 -19.47 9.12 20.51
CA ASP A 137 -19.11 8.53 21.80
C ASP A 137 -18.83 7.01 21.68
N ALA A 138 -18.24 6.42 22.72
CA ALA A 138 -17.83 5.01 22.70
C ALA A 138 -19.01 4.04 22.44
N ALA A 139 -20.21 4.37 22.94
CA ALA A 139 -21.39 3.52 22.80
C ALA A 139 -22.04 3.65 21.41
N ALA A 140 -22.15 4.87 20.88
CA ALA A 140 -22.60 5.15 19.53
C ALA A 140 -21.67 4.49 18.50
N LEU A 141 -20.36 4.67 18.69
CA LEU A 141 -19.35 4.06 17.83
C LEU A 141 -19.39 2.53 17.89
N GLY A 142 -19.55 1.95 19.08
CA GLY A 142 -19.69 0.50 19.25
C GLY A 142 -20.91 -0.09 18.53
N ARG A 143 -22.06 0.60 18.59
CA ARG A 143 -23.27 0.18 17.85
C ARG A 143 -23.05 0.24 16.35
N TYR A 144 -22.55 1.36 15.85
CA TYR A 144 -22.31 1.56 14.42
C TYR A 144 -21.34 0.53 13.84
N LEU A 145 -20.17 0.36 14.47
CA LEU A 145 -19.12 -0.54 13.95
C LEU A 145 -19.48 -2.03 14.12
N GLY A 146 -20.31 -2.37 15.10
CA GLY A 146 -20.74 -3.74 15.36
C GLY A 146 -21.51 -4.39 14.21
N GLU A 147 -22.09 -3.59 13.31
CA GLU A 147 -22.82 -4.06 12.13
C GLU A 147 -21.90 -4.46 10.96
N PHE A 148 -20.64 -3.97 10.96
CA PHE A 148 -19.74 -4.18 9.82
C PHE A 148 -18.90 -5.44 9.94
N HIS A 149 -18.13 -5.59 11.02
CA HIS A 149 -17.21 -6.72 11.18
C HIS A 149 -16.88 -7.00 12.65
N PRO A 150 -16.89 -8.27 13.11
CA PRO A 150 -16.70 -8.60 14.54
C PRO A 150 -15.31 -8.24 15.09
N ARG A 151 -14.29 -8.15 14.22
CA ARG A 151 -12.94 -7.71 14.61
C ARG A 151 -12.73 -6.21 14.55
N LEU A 152 -13.67 -5.44 13.98
CA LEU A 152 -13.51 -4.00 13.80
C LEU A 152 -13.43 -3.31 15.15
N GLN A 153 -12.31 -2.65 15.40
CA GLN A 153 -12.11 -1.89 16.61
C GLN A 153 -12.34 -0.41 16.33
N GLY A 154 -13.20 0.23 17.12
CA GLY A 154 -13.40 1.68 17.10
C GLY A 154 -12.58 2.36 18.19
N LEU A 155 -11.96 3.48 17.86
CA LEU A 155 -11.30 4.38 18.80
C LEU A 155 -11.95 5.77 18.77
N THR A 156 -12.16 6.32 19.96
CA THR A 156 -12.64 7.69 20.21
C THR A 156 -11.87 8.29 21.38
N GLY A 157 -12.19 9.51 21.80
CA GLY A 157 -11.53 10.20 22.90
C GLY A 157 -12.00 11.64 23.02
N THR A 158 -11.24 12.48 23.73
CA THR A 158 -11.52 13.92 23.73
C THR A 158 -11.21 14.54 22.36
N PRO A 159 -11.79 15.71 22.02
CA PRO A 159 -11.44 16.44 20.81
C PRO A 159 -9.92 16.66 20.64
N GLU A 160 -9.20 16.90 21.73
CA GLU A 160 -7.74 17.08 21.74
C GLU A 160 -7.01 15.78 21.37
N GLN A 161 -7.42 14.66 21.95
CA GLN A 161 -6.84 13.34 21.69
C GLN A 161 -7.07 12.91 20.23
N VAL A 162 -8.29 13.09 19.73
CA VAL A 162 -8.62 12.80 18.33
C VAL A 162 -7.83 13.69 17.37
N ARG A 163 -7.72 15.00 17.65
CA ARG A 163 -6.88 15.90 16.84
C ARG A 163 -5.41 15.49 16.86
N ALA A 164 -4.88 15.07 17.99
CA ALA A 164 -3.50 14.59 18.10
C ALA A 164 -3.29 13.30 17.27
N ALA A 165 -4.23 12.35 17.33
CA ALA A 165 -4.20 11.14 16.52
C ALA A 165 -4.29 11.48 15.02
N ALA A 166 -5.23 12.32 14.59
CA ALA A 166 -5.34 12.75 13.20
C ALA A 166 -4.07 13.45 12.71
N ALA A 167 -3.46 14.31 13.52
CA ALA A 167 -2.21 15.00 13.21
C ALA A 167 -1.02 14.02 13.07
N ALA A 168 -0.94 12.97 13.90
CA ALA A 168 0.09 11.93 13.81
C ALA A 168 0.08 11.23 12.44
N PHE A 169 -1.10 11.08 11.83
CA PHE A 169 -1.28 10.49 10.50
C PHE A 169 -1.43 11.54 9.39
N ARG A 170 -1.26 12.84 9.72
CA ARG A 170 -1.45 13.98 8.81
C ARG A 170 -2.81 13.97 8.10
N ILE A 171 -3.85 13.51 8.79
CA ILE A 171 -5.23 13.57 8.31
C ILE A 171 -5.74 14.98 8.51
N TYR A 172 -6.16 15.60 7.41
CA TYR A 172 -6.90 16.85 7.45
C TYR A 172 -8.30 16.58 7.98
N VAL A 173 -8.76 17.42 8.90
CA VAL A 173 -10.10 17.41 9.50
C VAL A 173 -10.57 18.86 9.61
N SER A 174 -11.76 19.15 9.08
CA SER A 174 -12.42 20.44 9.19
C SER A 174 -13.91 20.24 9.39
N ALA A 175 -14.43 20.67 10.54
CA ALA A 175 -15.87 20.70 10.74
C ALA A 175 -16.48 21.90 10.01
N GLY A 176 -17.55 21.65 9.24
CA GLY A 176 -18.35 22.69 8.62
C GLY A 176 -19.13 23.52 9.65
N ALA A 177 -19.72 24.63 9.20
CA ALA A 177 -20.66 25.37 10.02
C ALA A 177 -21.94 24.54 10.22
N PRO A 178 -22.52 24.53 11.43
CA PRO A 178 -23.82 23.92 11.65
C PRO A 178 -24.91 24.57 10.80
N ASP A 179 -25.85 23.77 10.33
CA ASP A 179 -27.07 24.22 9.65
C ASP A 179 -28.14 24.73 10.65
N GLU A 180 -29.34 25.02 10.16
CA GLU A 180 -30.45 25.54 10.97
C GLU A 180 -30.93 24.54 12.04
N ASP A 181 -30.72 23.24 11.81
CA ASP A 181 -31.06 22.15 12.73
C ASP A 181 -29.89 21.77 13.66
N GLY A 182 -28.74 22.43 13.49
CA GLY A 182 -27.51 22.18 14.25
C GLY A 182 -26.68 21.00 13.74
N ASP A 183 -27.01 20.43 12.58
CA ASP A 183 -26.23 19.38 11.94
C ASP A 183 -25.05 19.96 11.15
N TYR A 184 -23.95 19.21 11.08
CA TYR A 184 -22.75 19.62 10.35
C TYR A 184 -22.03 18.43 9.72
N VAL A 185 -21.38 18.69 8.59
CA VAL A 185 -20.51 17.72 7.94
C VAL A 185 -19.06 18.01 8.32
N VAL A 186 -18.29 16.95 8.52
CA VAL A 186 -16.85 17.04 8.74
C VAL A 186 -16.12 16.65 7.45
N ASP A 187 -15.43 17.61 6.86
CA ASP A 187 -14.50 17.36 5.76
C ASP A 187 -13.24 16.70 6.30
N HIS A 188 -12.93 15.49 5.85
CA HIS A 188 -11.68 14.82 6.21
C HIS A 188 -11.03 14.06 5.05
N SER A 189 -9.74 13.77 5.21
CA SER A 189 -9.01 12.96 4.24
C SER A 189 -9.50 11.51 4.24
N VAL A 190 -9.85 11.00 3.06
CA VAL A 190 -10.37 9.63 2.86
C VAL A 190 -9.23 8.69 2.49
N LEU A 191 -8.48 8.26 3.51
CA LEU A 191 -7.30 7.39 3.36
C LEU A 191 -7.37 6.22 4.34
N THR A 192 -7.03 5.03 3.84
CA THR A 192 -6.76 3.84 4.65
C THR A 192 -5.26 3.64 4.74
N PHE A 193 -4.71 3.48 5.95
CA PHE A 193 -3.30 3.20 6.17
C PHE A 193 -3.06 1.72 6.48
N LEU A 194 -1.96 1.19 5.96
CA LEU A 194 -1.43 -0.10 6.37
C LEU A 194 -0.27 0.11 7.33
N LEU A 195 -0.43 -0.33 8.58
CA LEU A 195 0.65 -0.40 9.56
C LEU A 195 1.18 -1.84 9.61
N ASP A 196 2.50 -1.96 9.71
CA ASP A 196 3.18 -3.22 9.96
C ASP A 196 3.27 -3.56 11.46
N PRO A 197 3.77 -4.76 11.80
CA PRO A 197 4.02 -5.15 13.19
C PRO A 197 5.03 -4.27 13.95
N ASP A 198 5.85 -3.47 13.26
CA ASP A 198 6.77 -2.51 13.89
C ASP A 198 6.07 -1.17 14.21
N GLY A 199 4.79 -1.03 13.88
CA GLY A 199 4.00 0.19 14.08
C GLY A 199 4.36 1.31 13.10
N LEU A 200 4.86 0.95 11.91
CA LEU A 200 5.19 1.87 10.82
C LEU A 200 4.19 1.79 9.69
N VAL A 201 3.84 2.96 9.13
CA VAL A 201 3.02 3.04 7.92
C VAL A 201 3.80 2.51 6.72
N ARG A 202 3.32 1.42 6.11
CA ARG A 202 3.89 0.81 4.90
C ARG A 202 3.24 1.30 3.62
N ASP A 203 1.96 1.63 3.68
CA ASP A 203 1.23 2.16 2.54
C ASP A 203 0.01 2.97 2.96
N CYS A 204 -0.50 3.74 2.00
CA CYS A 204 -1.77 4.44 2.10
C CYS A 204 -2.60 4.19 0.83
N TYR A 205 -3.88 3.95 1.04
CA TYR A 205 -4.85 3.65 0.00
C TYR A 205 -5.92 4.73 -0.04
N GLY A 206 -6.11 5.33 -1.21
CA GLY A 206 -7.20 6.28 -1.43
C GLY A 206 -8.50 5.60 -1.83
N ARG A 207 -9.56 6.40 -1.93
CA ARG A 207 -10.92 5.97 -2.26
C ARG A 207 -11.07 5.14 -3.55
N ALA A 208 -10.19 5.27 -4.54
CA ALA A 208 -10.36 4.58 -5.82
C ALA A 208 -10.03 3.07 -5.81
N ARG A 209 -9.43 2.55 -4.74
CA ARG A 209 -8.98 1.15 -4.70
C ARG A 209 -10.10 0.18 -4.37
N THR A 210 -10.09 -1.03 -4.93
CA THR A 210 -11.05 -2.08 -4.55
C THR A 210 -10.57 -2.92 -3.36
N ALA A 211 -11.45 -3.71 -2.74
CA ALA A 211 -11.08 -4.60 -1.64
C ALA A 211 -10.03 -5.64 -2.06
N GLU A 212 -10.12 -6.16 -3.29
CA GLU A 212 -9.18 -7.13 -3.87
C GLU A 212 -7.81 -6.50 -4.11
N GLU A 213 -7.77 -5.26 -4.60
CA GLU A 213 -6.53 -4.51 -4.79
C GLU A 213 -5.84 -4.25 -3.45
N LEU A 214 -6.61 -3.86 -2.42
CA LEU A 214 -6.12 -3.69 -1.05
C LEU A 214 -5.57 -5.01 -0.51
N ALA A 215 -6.38 -6.09 -0.52
CA ALA A 215 -5.98 -7.39 0.01
C ALA A 215 -4.72 -7.91 -0.70
N GLY A 216 -4.67 -7.81 -2.04
CA GLY A 216 -3.48 -8.17 -2.81
C GLY A 216 -2.25 -7.32 -2.46
N SER A 217 -2.43 -6.03 -2.19
CA SER A 217 -1.34 -5.17 -1.70
C SER A 217 -0.88 -5.55 -0.30
N VAL A 218 -1.79 -5.86 0.61
CA VAL A 218 -1.48 -6.23 1.99
C VAL A 218 -0.69 -7.54 2.00
N ARG A 219 -1.12 -8.55 1.24
CA ARG A 219 -0.37 -9.82 1.06
C ARG A 219 1.06 -9.59 0.62
N ARG A 220 1.27 -8.79 -0.42
CA ARG A 220 2.63 -8.46 -0.90
C ARG A 220 3.48 -7.76 0.16
N HIS A 221 2.88 -6.91 1.01
CA HIS A 221 3.60 -6.29 2.12
C HIS A 221 3.94 -7.30 3.21
N MET A 222 3.05 -8.24 3.53
CA MET A 222 3.31 -9.34 4.46
C MET A 222 4.44 -10.27 3.98
N GLU A 223 4.42 -10.67 2.70
CA GLU A 223 5.42 -11.57 2.11
C GLU A 223 6.83 -10.97 2.07
N SER A 224 6.93 -9.65 2.01
CA SER A 224 8.21 -8.93 1.95
C SER A 224 8.52 -8.16 3.23
N TYR A 225 7.78 -8.46 4.30
CA TYR A 225 8.03 -7.86 5.60
C TYR A 225 9.29 -8.48 6.21
N GLU A 226 10.22 -7.60 6.55
CA GLU A 226 11.41 -7.92 7.32
C GLU A 226 11.34 -7.07 8.60
N PRO A 227 11.37 -7.69 9.79
CA PRO A 227 11.33 -6.98 11.06
C PRO A 227 12.47 -5.99 11.17
N LEU A 228 12.23 -4.86 11.82
CA LEU A 228 13.32 -3.97 12.15
C LEU A 228 14.29 -4.64 13.14
N PRO A 229 15.61 -4.47 12.96
CA PRO A 229 16.56 -4.92 13.95
C PRO A 229 16.28 -4.22 15.30
N PRO A 230 16.49 -4.93 16.43
CA PRO A 230 16.23 -4.41 17.77
C PRO A 230 17.12 -3.23 18.14
#